data_AF-A0A0B1S3P8-F1
#
_entry.id   AF-A0A0B1S3P8-F1
#
_cell.length_a   1.000
_cell.length_b   1.000
_cell.length_c   1.000
_cell.angle_alpha   90.00
_cell.angle_beta   90.00
_cell.angle_gamma   90.00
#
_symmetry.space_group_name_H-M   'P 1'
#
loop_
_entity.id
_entity.type
_entity.pdbx_description
1 polymer ?
#
loop_
_entity_poly.entity_id
_entity_poly.type
_entity_poly.pdbx_seq_one_letter_code
_entity_poly.pdbx_strand_id
1 'polypeptide(L)'
;MFARDIGPDSSSPLSTQNLYGVHPFYICLESDGKAHGVFILNSNAQEVVTGPGPHLVYRTIGGQLNLAFFPGPTPEEVIQQYLAHIGTPFLPAYWALGYQLSRWGYKDLNDMKTVVARVQAAQIPLDIVYADIDYMDRYKDFTVGANWADFGAYVDDLHKMGLHLILIFDPAVEVDYATFQRGRDK
;
A
#
# COMPACT_ATOMS: atom_id res chain seq x y z
N MET A 1 -6.62 -3.37 16.35
CA MET A 1 -6.56 -3.46 14.88
C MET A 1 -7.79 -2.81 14.27
N PHE A 2 -7.58 -1.68 13.61
CA PHE A 2 -8.58 -0.93 12.87
C PHE A 2 -7.83 -0.03 11.88
N ALA A 3 -8.22 -0.01 10.60
CA ALA A 3 -7.48 0.76 9.59
C ALA A 3 -7.50 2.25 9.93
N ARG A 4 -6.33 2.88 9.95
CA ARG A 4 -6.18 4.28 10.34
C ARG A 4 -4.98 4.92 9.68
N ASP A 5 -5.20 6.13 9.17
CA ASP A 5 -4.14 7.01 8.67
C ASP A 5 -3.38 7.64 9.85
N ILE A 6 -2.32 6.93 10.27
CA ILE A 6 -1.33 7.34 11.27
C ILE A 6 0.03 6.85 10.77
N GLY A 7 1.02 7.74 10.76
CA GLY A 7 2.41 7.38 10.45
C GLY A 7 2.99 6.42 11.49
N PRO A 8 3.76 5.40 11.08
CA PRO A 8 4.40 4.49 12.04
C PRO A 8 5.39 5.25 12.92
N ASP A 9 5.29 5.03 14.23
CA ASP A 9 6.23 5.58 15.21
C ASP A 9 7.47 4.69 15.29
N SER A 10 8.58 5.18 14.74
CA SER A 10 9.90 4.54 14.79
C SER A 10 10.79 5.09 15.91
N SER A 11 10.28 6.02 16.72
CA SER A 11 11.05 6.71 17.76
C SER A 11 10.84 6.11 19.15
N SER A 12 9.64 5.61 19.42
CA SER A 12 9.30 4.97 20.70
C SER A 12 9.80 3.53 20.77
N PRO A 13 10.20 3.04 21.97
CA PRO A 13 10.56 1.64 22.16
C PRO A 13 9.37 0.68 22.00
N LEU A 14 8.13 1.17 22.18
CA LEU A 14 6.91 0.43 21.94
C LEU A 14 5.81 1.38 21.43
N SER A 15 5.25 1.08 20.27
CA SER A 15 4.05 1.73 19.75
C SER A 15 2.93 0.70 19.62
N THR A 16 1.79 0.98 20.22
CA THR A 16 0.58 0.13 20.18
C THR A 16 -0.52 0.72 19.30
N GLN A 17 -0.19 1.73 18.49
CA GLN A 17 -1.12 2.40 17.60
C GLN A 17 -1.54 1.48 16.44
N ASN A 18 -2.81 1.51 16.09
CA ASN A 18 -3.29 0.91 14.85
C ASN A 18 -2.91 1.78 13.64
N LEU A 19 -2.49 1.13 12.55
CA LEU A 19 -2.01 1.77 11.31
C LEU A 19 -2.96 1.46 10.13
N TYR A 20 -2.47 1.58 8.90
CA TYR A 20 -3.27 1.50 7.67
C TYR A 20 -3.97 0.15 7.46
N GLY A 21 -3.34 -0.96 7.83
CA GLY A 21 -3.81 -2.32 7.55
C GLY A 21 -4.39 -3.07 8.75
N VAL A 22 -5.23 -4.06 8.46
CA VAL A 22 -5.76 -5.02 9.44
C VAL A 22 -5.56 -6.43 8.89
N HIS A 23 -4.75 -7.24 9.57
CA HIS A 23 -4.45 -8.61 9.15
C HIS A 23 -4.50 -9.55 10.36
N PRO A 24 -5.69 -10.08 10.72
CA PRO A 24 -5.88 -10.94 11.88
C PRO A 24 -5.41 -12.39 11.61
N PHE A 25 -4.12 -12.53 11.32
CA PHE A 25 -3.44 -13.80 11.10
C PHE A 25 -2.17 -13.84 11.94
N TYR A 26 -1.87 -14.99 12.53
CA TYR A 26 -0.62 -15.21 13.25
C TYR A 26 -0.06 -16.60 12.95
N ILE A 27 1.26 -16.74 13.12
CA ILE A 27 1.99 -18.01 13.11
C ILE A 27 2.55 -18.24 14.51
N CYS A 28 2.45 -19.46 15.01
CA CYS A 28 3.03 -19.89 16.27
C CYS A 28 4.10 -20.95 16.01
N LEU A 29 5.29 -20.75 16.57
CA LEU A 29 6.35 -21.77 16.61
C LEU A 29 6.14 -22.68 17.82
N GLU A 30 6.29 -23.98 17.60
CA GLU A 30 6.16 -25.02 18.59
C GLU A 30 7.53 -25.43 19.14
N SER A 31 7.55 -26.08 20.31
CA SER A 31 8.78 -26.48 20.99
C SER A 31 9.62 -27.50 20.22
N ASP A 32 9.01 -28.22 19.28
CA ASP A 32 9.68 -29.19 18.40
C ASP A 32 10.17 -28.58 17.08
N GLY A 33 10.06 -27.26 16.93
CA GLY A 33 10.48 -26.53 15.73
C GLY A 33 9.44 -26.51 14.60
N LYS A 34 8.26 -27.11 14.80
CA LYS A 34 7.14 -26.98 13.86
C LYS A 34 6.42 -25.64 14.04
N ALA A 35 5.51 -25.35 13.13
CA ALA A 35 4.67 -24.17 13.15
C ALA A 35 3.22 -24.51 12.78
N HIS A 36 2.29 -23.73 13.33
CA HIS A 36 0.93 -23.63 12.83
C HIS A 36 0.52 -22.16 12.66
N GLY A 37 -0.48 -21.92 11.82
CA GLY A 37 -1.08 -20.61 11.61
C GLY A 37 -2.56 -20.58 11.97
N VAL A 38 -3.06 -19.40 12.34
CA VAL A 38 -4.48 -19.17 12.58
C VAL A 38 -4.89 -17.86 11.92
N PHE A 39 -5.94 -17.90 11.10
CA PHE A 39 -6.58 -16.74 10.51
C PHE A 39 -7.98 -16.55 11.09
N ILE A 40 -8.29 -15.33 11.52
CA ILE A 40 -9.60 -14.95 12.03
C ILE A 40 -10.29 -14.08 10.99
N LEU A 41 -11.20 -14.64 10.21
CA LEU A 41 -11.91 -13.91 9.17
C LEU A 41 -12.99 -13.00 9.79
N ASN A 42 -12.55 -11.82 10.23
CA ASN A 42 -13.39 -10.79 10.82
C ASN A 42 -12.82 -9.39 10.48
N SER A 43 -13.71 -8.49 10.05
CA SER A 43 -13.35 -7.13 9.59
C SER A 43 -13.84 -6.03 10.54
N ASN A 44 -14.48 -6.38 11.65
CA ASN A 44 -14.88 -5.41 12.66
C ASN A 44 -13.64 -4.90 13.41
N ALA A 45 -13.79 -3.77 14.14
CA ALA A 45 -12.73 -3.32 15.03
C ALA A 45 -12.45 -4.39 16.09
N GLN A 46 -11.18 -4.74 16.21
CA GLN A 46 -10.77 -5.93 16.95
C GLN A 46 -9.46 -5.69 17.70
N GLU A 47 -9.23 -6.43 18.75
CA GLU A 47 -8.09 -6.34 19.64
C GLU A 47 -7.53 -7.74 19.87
N VAL A 48 -6.20 -7.81 19.96
CA VAL A 48 -5.47 -9.01 20.36
C VAL A 48 -4.60 -8.62 21.54
N VAL A 49 -4.71 -9.36 22.65
CA VAL A 49 -3.83 -9.22 23.81
C VAL A 49 -3.24 -10.56 24.20
N THR A 50 -2.01 -10.55 24.69
CA THR A 50 -1.39 -11.70 25.36
C THR A 50 -1.63 -11.59 26.87
N GLY A 51 -1.64 -12.73 27.56
CA GLY A 51 -1.68 -12.72 29.03
C GLY A 51 -0.50 -13.47 29.66
N PRO A 52 -0.53 -13.74 30.98
CA PRO A 52 0.63 -14.21 31.74
C PRO A 52 1.22 -15.57 31.35
N GLY A 53 0.45 -16.43 30.69
CA GLY A 53 0.92 -17.69 30.10
C GLY A 53 0.85 -17.65 28.58
N PRO A 54 1.20 -18.73 27.85
CA PRO A 54 1.06 -18.77 26.40
C PRO A 54 -0.43 -18.83 26.02
N HIS A 55 -1.08 -17.67 25.97
CA HIS A 55 -2.44 -17.52 25.48
C HIS A 55 -2.63 -16.17 24.81
N LEU A 56 -3.51 -16.19 23.81
CA LEU A 56 -3.94 -15.05 23.03
C LEU A 56 -5.43 -14.84 23.29
N VAL A 57 -5.82 -13.62 23.67
CA VAL A 57 -7.22 -13.23 23.81
C VAL A 57 -7.58 -12.33 22.64
N TYR A 58 -8.49 -12.83 21.81
CA TYR A 58 -9.07 -12.10 20.68
C TYR A 58 -10.42 -11.52 21.09
N ARG A 59 -10.61 -10.21 20.90
CA ARG A 59 -11.86 -9.49 21.13
C ARG A 59 -12.25 -8.74 19.86
N THR A 60 -13.51 -8.84 19.46
CA THR A 60 -14.07 -8.08 18.34
C THR A 60 -15.39 -7.42 18.75
N ILE A 61 -15.68 -6.26 18.17
CA ILE A 61 -16.93 -5.53 18.45
C ILE A 61 -18.14 -6.10 17.70
N GLY A 62 -17.95 -7.10 16.82
CA GLY A 62 -19.04 -7.68 16.06
C GLY A 62 -18.60 -8.78 15.09
N GLY A 63 -19.53 -9.16 14.21
CA GLY A 63 -19.30 -10.25 13.26
C GLY A 63 -19.37 -11.62 13.90
N GLN A 64 -18.85 -12.62 13.19
CA GLN A 64 -18.78 -14.02 13.65
C GLN A 64 -17.34 -14.39 13.97
N LEU A 65 -17.16 -15.43 14.79
CA LEU A 65 -15.87 -16.07 15.00
C LEU A 65 -15.66 -17.13 13.90
N ASN A 66 -15.20 -16.70 12.74
CA ASN A 66 -14.81 -17.57 11.64
C ASN A 66 -13.28 -17.76 11.66
N LEU A 67 -12.83 -18.98 11.93
CA LEU A 67 -11.43 -19.31 12.18
C LEU A 67 -10.95 -20.38 11.20
N ALA A 68 -9.81 -20.15 10.56
CA ALA A 68 -9.09 -21.14 9.76
C ALA A 68 -7.76 -21.48 10.44
N PHE A 69 -7.41 -22.77 10.46
CA PHE A 69 -6.18 -23.30 11.05
C PHE A 69 -5.30 -23.93 9.96
N PHE A 70 -4.01 -23.67 10.03
CA PHE A 70 -3.01 -24.08 9.04
C PHE A 70 -1.91 -24.90 9.74
N PRO A 71 -1.88 -26.23 9.64
CA PRO A 71 -1.06 -27.09 10.48
C PRO A 71 0.44 -27.17 10.11
N GLY A 72 0.91 -26.50 9.05
CA GLY A 72 2.33 -26.52 8.67
C GLY A 72 2.76 -27.88 8.07
N PRO A 73 3.90 -28.47 8.46
CA PRO A 73 4.64 -28.23 9.72
C PRO A 73 5.70 -27.13 9.70
N THR A 74 6.19 -26.68 8.55
CA THR A 74 7.17 -25.59 8.48
C THR A 74 6.47 -24.22 8.39
N PRO A 75 7.12 -23.11 8.84
CA PRO A 75 6.57 -21.77 8.65
C PRO A 75 6.23 -21.46 7.18
N GLU A 76 7.04 -21.94 6.24
CA GLU A 76 6.79 -21.82 4.80
C GLU A 76 5.50 -22.55 4.38
N GLU A 77 5.30 -23.79 4.83
CA GLU A 77 4.08 -24.55 4.55
C GLU A 77 2.84 -23.92 5.19
N VAL A 78 2.96 -23.33 6.38
CA VAL A 78 1.87 -22.54 7.01
C VAL A 78 1.47 -21.38 6.10
N ILE A 79 2.43 -20.62 5.58
CA ILE A 79 2.16 -19.52 4.64
C ILE A 79 1.57 -20.04 3.33
N GLN A 80 2.07 -21.15 2.78
CA GLN A 80 1.51 -21.74 1.56
C GLN A 80 0.04 -22.14 1.73
N GLN A 81 -0.30 -22.79 2.85
CA GLN A 81 -1.68 -23.17 3.18
C GLN A 81 -2.57 -21.93 3.38
N TYR A 82 -2.05 -20.90 4.05
CA TYR A 82 -2.76 -19.63 4.22
C TYR A 82 -3.04 -18.93 2.88
N LEU A 83 -2.05 -18.83 2.00
CA LEU A 83 -2.19 -18.24 0.67
C LEU A 83 -3.09 -19.07 -0.27
N ALA A 84 -3.11 -20.40 -0.11
CA ALA A 84 -4.10 -21.24 -0.79
C ALA A 84 -5.55 -20.94 -0.35
N HIS A 85 -5.72 -20.40 0.86
CA HIS A 85 -7.03 -20.01 1.39
C HIS A 85 -7.44 -18.57 1.00
N ILE A 86 -6.53 -17.59 1.11
CA ILE A 86 -6.86 -16.16 0.87
C ILE A 86 -6.51 -15.66 -0.54
N GLY A 87 -5.78 -16.45 -1.33
CA GLY A 87 -5.25 -16.07 -2.62
C GLY A 87 -3.74 -15.82 -2.59
N THR A 88 -3.07 -16.21 -3.68
CA THR A 88 -1.63 -16.00 -3.85
C THR A 88 -1.32 -14.56 -4.27
N PRO A 89 -0.12 -14.03 -3.95
CA PRO A 89 0.32 -12.73 -4.45
C PRO A 89 0.20 -12.65 -5.97
N PHE A 90 -0.23 -11.50 -6.48
CA PHE A 90 -0.23 -11.24 -7.92
C PHE A 90 1.21 -11.18 -8.45
N LEU A 91 1.40 -11.52 -9.72
CA LEU A 91 2.69 -11.37 -10.39
C LEU A 91 2.84 -9.92 -10.88
N PRO A 92 3.78 -9.12 -10.33
CA PRO A 92 3.98 -7.76 -10.80
C PRO A 92 4.64 -7.73 -12.18
N ALA A 93 4.47 -6.61 -12.90
CA ALA A 93 5.24 -6.35 -14.11
C ALA A 93 6.75 -6.26 -13.77
N TYR A 94 7.61 -6.74 -14.66
CA TYR A 94 9.04 -6.84 -14.38
C TYR A 94 9.69 -5.49 -13.99
N TRP A 95 9.32 -4.41 -14.69
CA TRP A 95 9.81 -3.05 -14.41
C TRP A 95 9.45 -2.54 -13.00
N ALA A 96 8.43 -3.12 -12.34
CA ALA A 96 8.06 -2.74 -10.98
C ALA A 96 9.08 -3.18 -9.92
N LEU A 97 10.00 -4.08 -10.28
CA LEU A 97 11.12 -4.49 -9.44
C LEU A 97 12.32 -3.52 -9.51
N GLY A 98 12.26 -2.54 -10.40
CA GLY A 98 13.28 -1.51 -10.60
C GLY A 98 13.25 -0.39 -9.55
N TYR A 99 14.22 0.52 -9.64
CA TYR A 99 14.28 1.66 -8.73
C TYR A 99 13.19 2.68 -9.05
N GLN A 100 12.59 3.26 -8.01
CA GLN A 100 11.41 4.11 -8.09
C GLN A 100 11.67 5.45 -7.41
N LEU A 101 11.30 6.55 -8.08
CA LEU A 101 11.51 7.90 -7.58
C LEU A 101 10.17 8.61 -7.41
N SER A 102 9.91 9.08 -6.19
CA SER A 102 8.73 9.87 -5.84
C SER A 102 9.09 10.99 -4.87
N ARG A 103 8.22 12.00 -4.81
CA ARG A 103 8.11 12.92 -3.68
C ARG A 103 6.75 13.62 -3.74
N TRP A 104 6.25 13.99 -2.58
CA TRP A 104 5.33 15.11 -2.45
C TRP A 104 6.11 16.43 -2.54
N GLY A 105 5.59 17.37 -3.33
CA GLY A 105 6.12 18.72 -3.46
C GLY A 105 6.98 18.93 -4.71
N TYR A 106 6.69 18.25 -5.82
CA TYR A 106 7.14 18.73 -7.13
C TYR A 106 6.46 20.06 -7.42
N LYS A 107 7.23 21.14 -7.60
CA LYS A 107 6.65 22.49 -7.72
C LYS A 107 5.83 22.67 -9.00
N ASP A 108 6.32 22.07 -10.08
CA ASP A 108 5.72 22.05 -11.40
C ASP A 108 6.36 20.93 -12.24
N LEU A 109 5.92 20.80 -13.50
CA LEU A 109 6.46 19.80 -14.43
C LEU A 109 7.96 19.96 -14.70
N ASN A 110 8.50 21.17 -14.72
CA ASN A 110 9.93 21.41 -14.97
C ASN A 110 10.80 21.01 -13.78
N ASP A 111 10.31 21.21 -12.56
CA ASP A 111 10.96 20.71 -11.35
C ASP A 111 11.05 19.17 -11.37
N MET A 112 9.95 18.48 -11.72
CA MET A 112 9.95 17.02 -11.90
C MET A 112 10.96 16.57 -12.97
N LYS A 113 10.95 17.21 -14.15
CA LYS A 113 11.91 16.95 -15.24
C LYS A 113 13.35 17.10 -14.78
N THR A 114 13.65 18.17 -14.04
CA THR A 114 14.99 18.47 -13.53
C THR A 114 15.46 17.41 -12.53
N VAL A 115 14.57 16.97 -11.63
CA VAL A 115 14.87 15.92 -10.65
C VAL A 115 15.17 14.59 -11.34
N VAL A 116 14.34 14.17 -12.30
CA VAL A 116 14.56 12.93 -13.08
C VAL A 116 15.86 13.00 -13.87
N ALA A 117 16.09 14.10 -14.60
CA ALA A 117 17.30 14.30 -15.39
C ALA A 117 18.57 14.25 -14.53
N ARG A 118 18.53 14.75 -13.29
CA ARG A 118 19.67 14.69 -12.36
C ARG A 118 20.01 13.25 -11.95
N VAL A 119 19.00 12.40 -11.72
CA VAL A 119 19.20 10.98 -11.40
C VAL A 119 19.84 10.25 -12.58
N GLN A 120 19.33 10.49 -13.79
CA GLN A 120 19.89 9.92 -15.02
C GLN A 120 21.32 10.42 -15.30
N ALA A 121 21.60 11.70 -15.11
CA ALA A 121 22.93 12.29 -15.28
C ALA A 121 23.95 11.73 -14.28
N ALA A 122 23.50 11.34 -13.09
CA ALA A 122 24.32 10.64 -12.10
C ALA A 122 24.51 9.13 -12.42
N GLN A 123 23.96 8.64 -13.54
CA GLN A 123 24.01 7.25 -13.97
C GLN A 123 23.42 6.26 -12.94
N ILE A 124 22.46 6.72 -12.14
CA ILE A 124 21.71 5.88 -11.21
C ILE A 124 20.58 5.19 -12.00
N PRO A 125 20.47 3.85 -11.96
CA PRO A 125 19.36 3.15 -12.60
C PRO A 125 18.02 3.65 -12.06
N LEU A 126 17.07 3.89 -12.96
CA LEU A 126 15.73 4.37 -12.67
C LEU A 126 14.78 3.69 -13.64
N ASP A 127 13.68 3.14 -13.13
CA ASP A 127 12.66 2.46 -13.94
C ASP A 127 11.32 3.18 -13.84
N ILE A 128 11.02 3.76 -12.67
CA ILE A 128 9.71 4.35 -12.38
C ILE A 128 9.85 5.75 -11.81
N VAL A 129 9.08 6.67 -12.37
CA VAL A 129 8.84 7.99 -11.80
C VAL A 129 7.41 8.05 -11.27
N TYR A 130 7.22 8.69 -10.12
CA TYR A 130 5.90 8.95 -9.55
C TYR A 130 5.55 10.42 -9.68
N ALA A 131 4.27 10.71 -9.91
CA ALA A 131 3.71 12.02 -9.65
C ALA A 131 2.72 11.93 -8.50
N ASP A 132 3.03 12.63 -7.40
CA ASP A 132 2.14 12.83 -6.27
C ASP A 132 1.04 13.84 -6.64
N ILE A 133 0.14 14.20 -5.71
CA ILE A 133 -1.05 15.04 -5.93
C ILE A 133 -0.76 16.42 -6.57
N ASP A 134 0.51 16.84 -6.60
CA ASP A 134 0.97 18.09 -7.20
C ASP A 134 0.60 18.25 -8.69
N TYR A 135 0.46 17.15 -9.44
CA TYR A 135 0.10 17.23 -10.87
C TYR A 135 -1.37 17.60 -11.11
N MET A 136 -2.22 17.43 -10.11
CA MET A 136 -3.67 17.61 -10.21
C MET A 136 -4.05 19.10 -10.14
N ASP A 137 -5.18 19.48 -10.74
CA ASP A 137 -5.79 20.79 -10.52
C ASP A 137 -6.36 20.84 -9.10
N ARG A 138 -5.72 21.60 -8.20
CA ARG A 138 -6.12 21.74 -6.79
C ARG A 138 -6.33 20.39 -6.08
N TYR A 139 -5.49 19.38 -6.36
CA TYR A 139 -5.56 18.05 -5.75
C TYR A 139 -6.83 17.24 -6.08
N LYS A 140 -7.55 17.60 -7.16
CA LYS A 140 -8.72 16.84 -7.62
C LYS A 140 -8.30 15.67 -8.49
N ASP A 141 -8.75 14.45 -8.15
CA ASP A 141 -8.51 13.28 -8.97
C ASP A 141 -8.95 13.45 -10.43
N PHE A 142 -8.23 12.79 -11.33
CA PHE A 142 -8.52 12.78 -12.77
C PHE A 142 -8.45 14.15 -13.45
N THR A 143 -7.63 15.06 -12.91
CA THR A 143 -7.36 16.37 -13.49
C THR A 143 -5.85 16.60 -13.67
N VAL A 144 -5.49 17.59 -14.48
CA VAL A 144 -4.10 18.06 -14.64
C VAL A 144 -4.09 19.56 -14.43
N GLY A 145 -3.25 20.03 -13.52
CA GLY A 145 -3.12 21.45 -13.18
C GLY A 145 -2.45 22.26 -14.29
N ALA A 146 -2.67 23.58 -14.30
CA ALA A 146 -2.13 24.46 -15.36
C ALA A 146 -0.59 24.43 -15.45
N ASN A 147 0.10 24.31 -14.32
CA ASN A 147 1.57 24.20 -14.27
C ASN A 147 2.10 22.83 -14.76
N TRP A 148 1.18 21.95 -15.17
CA TRP A 148 1.43 20.59 -15.65
C TRP A 148 0.79 20.36 -17.04
N ALA A 149 0.47 21.43 -17.78
CA ALA A 149 -0.24 21.33 -19.06
C ALA A 149 0.39 20.35 -20.07
N ASP A 150 1.73 20.28 -20.12
CA ASP A 150 2.48 19.37 -21.01
C ASP A 150 2.81 18.01 -20.36
N PHE A 151 2.14 17.65 -19.28
CA PHE A 151 2.49 16.45 -18.52
C PHE A 151 2.37 15.18 -19.38
N GLY A 152 1.30 15.05 -20.17
CA GLY A 152 1.10 13.93 -21.10
C GLY A 152 2.25 13.76 -22.10
N ALA A 153 2.72 14.85 -22.70
CA ALA A 153 3.86 14.81 -23.62
C ALA A 153 5.16 14.35 -22.91
N TYR A 154 5.35 14.76 -21.66
CA TYR A 154 6.48 14.29 -20.88
C TYR A 154 6.36 12.80 -20.52
N VAL A 155 5.15 12.29 -20.25
CA VAL A 155 4.92 10.85 -20.05
C VAL A 155 5.34 10.07 -21.30
N ASP A 156 5.00 10.56 -22.49
CA ASP A 156 5.43 9.92 -23.74
C ASP A 156 6.96 9.89 -23.86
N ASP A 157 7.65 10.94 -23.42
CA ASP A 157 9.12 10.98 -23.42
C ASP A 157 9.72 10.00 -22.39
N LEU A 158 9.12 9.86 -21.21
CA LEU A 158 9.49 8.83 -20.23
C LEU A 158 9.41 7.43 -20.85
N HIS A 159 8.28 7.11 -21.51
CA HIS A 159 8.10 5.82 -22.18
C HIS A 159 9.10 5.58 -23.31
N LYS A 160 9.46 6.61 -24.10
CA LYS A 160 10.51 6.51 -25.14
C LYS A 160 11.89 6.20 -24.55
N MET A 161 12.15 6.63 -23.31
CA MET A 161 13.38 6.31 -22.57
C MET A 161 13.33 4.93 -21.88
N GLY A 162 12.22 4.19 -21.98
CA GLY A 162 12.01 2.92 -21.28
C GLY A 162 11.62 3.06 -19.81
N LEU A 163 11.31 4.28 -19.36
CA LEU A 163 10.81 4.56 -18.01
C LEU A 163 9.29 4.40 -17.96
N HIS A 164 8.76 4.20 -16.75
CA HIS A 164 7.34 4.07 -16.47
C HIS A 164 6.89 5.18 -15.52
N LEU A 165 5.61 5.55 -15.60
CA LEU A 165 4.99 6.52 -14.69
C LEU A 165 3.94 5.81 -13.82
N ILE A 166 3.98 6.08 -12.51
CA ILE A 166 2.88 5.76 -11.59
C ILE A 166 2.28 7.05 -11.06
N LEU A 167 0.95 7.11 -11.01
CA LEU A 167 0.19 8.24 -10.51
C LEU A 167 -0.47 7.87 -9.18
N ILE A 168 -0.48 8.81 -8.24
CA ILE A 168 -1.37 8.73 -7.09
C ILE A 168 -2.81 9.05 -7.50
N PHE A 169 -3.76 8.42 -6.81
CA PHE A 169 -5.16 8.77 -6.77
C PHE A 169 -5.65 8.63 -5.34
N ASP A 170 -6.51 9.56 -4.92
CA ASP A 170 -7.18 9.50 -3.64
C ASP A 170 -8.60 8.91 -3.81
N PRO A 171 -9.20 8.36 -2.73
CA PRO A 171 -10.57 7.84 -2.81
C PRO A 171 -11.64 8.93 -2.65
N ALA A 172 -11.28 10.10 -2.12
CA ALA A 172 -12.22 11.17 -1.80
C ALA A 172 -12.35 12.15 -2.97
N VAL A 173 -13.56 12.28 -3.52
CA VAL A 173 -13.82 13.12 -4.69
C VAL A 173 -14.47 14.45 -4.27
N GLU A 174 -13.87 15.59 -4.63
CA GLU A 174 -14.45 16.92 -4.40
C GLU A 174 -15.82 17.06 -5.12
N VAL A 175 -16.79 17.67 -4.44
CA VAL A 175 -18.22 17.60 -4.83
C VAL A 175 -18.64 18.54 -5.97
N ASP A 176 -17.70 19.23 -6.62
CA ASP A 176 -17.99 20.41 -7.44
C ASP A 176 -17.57 20.31 -8.92
N TYR A 177 -17.13 19.13 -9.39
CA TYR A 177 -16.59 18.97 -10.76
C TYR A 177 -17.09 17.72 -11.49
N ALA A 178 -16.71 17.61 -12.77
CA ALA A 178 -17.27 16.65 -13.71
C ALA A 178 -17.14 15.18 -13.27
N THR A 179 -16.04 14.79 -12.60
CA THR A 179 -15.89 13.42 -12.09
C THR A 179 -16.94 13.12 -11.03
N PHE A 180 -17.12 14.00 -10.05
CA PHE A 180 -18.15 13.85 -9.04
C PHE A 180 -19.56 13.80 -9.63
N GLN A 181 -19.87 14.73 -10.54
CA GLN A 181 -21.19 14.79 -11.18
C GLN A 181 -21.51 13.47 -11.90
N ARG A 182 -20.57 12.93 -12.69
CA ARG A 182 -20.74 11.62 -13.34
C ARG A 182 -20.86 10.47 -12.34
N GLY A 183 -20.23 10.55 -11.17
CA GLY A 183 -20.35 9.55 -10.11
C GLY A 183 -21.70 9.60 -9.41
N ARG A 184 -22.24 10.80 -9.17
CA ARG A 184 -23.55 11.02 -8.54
C ARG A 184 -24.71 10.65 -9.47
N ASP A 185 -24.57 10.89 -10.77
CA ASP A 185 -25.65 10.71 -11.74
C ASP A 185 -25.79 9.24 -12.23
N LYS A 186 -24.94 8.32 -11.72
CA LYS A 186 -25.02 6.87 -11.95
C LYS A 186 -25.72 6.16 -10.81
#